data_AF-A0A6A5KF34-F1
#
_entry.id   AF-A0A6A5KF34-F1
#
_cell.length_a   1.000
_cell.length_b   1.000
_cell.length_c   1.000
_cell.angle_alpha   90.00
_cell.angle_beta   90.00
_cell.angle_gamma   90.00
#
_symmetry.space_group_name_H-M   'P 1'
#
loop_
_entity.id
_entity.type
_entity.pdbx_description
1 polymer ?
#
loop_
_entity_poly.entity_id
_entity_poly.type
_entity_poly.pdbx_seq_one_letter_code
_entity_poly.pdbx_strand_id
1 'polypeptide(L)'
;MTRQKSAGYHNDFKLSQRSWGFNLEDINANPIRWYHGTVDTNTSCEAARATAQLANRYRRNIDYRTVEGLDHGGIQTKKALEVLHWMRE
;
A
#
# COMPACT_ATOMS: atom_id res chain seq x y z
N MET A 1 -28.38 9.05 -14.46
CA MET A 1 -27.36 8.17 -13.86
C MET A 1 -27.19 8.57 -12.40
N THR A 2 -27.68 7.74 -11.49
CA THR A 2 -27.71 8.03 -10.05
C THR A 2 -26.35 7.65 -9.45
N ARG A 3 -25.58 8.64 -8.96
CA ARG A 3 -24.33 8.38 -8.24
C ARG A 3 -24.65 7.55 -6.99
N GLN A 4 -24.06 6.36 -6.86
CA GLN A 4 -24.02 5.61 -5.61
C GLN A 4 -23.31 6.49 -4.57
N LYS A 5 -24.08 7.12 -3.67
CA LYS A 5 -23.52 7.78 -2.49
C LYS A 5 -22.97 6.68 -1.58
N SER A 6 -21.66 6.71 -1.36
CA SER A 6 -20.93 5.80 -0.49
C SER A 6 -21.36 5.97 0.97
N ALA A 7 -22.47 5.33 1.35
CA ALA A 7 -22.98 5.30 2.71
C ALA A 7 -22.07 4.51 3.69
N GLY A 8 -21.02 3.85 3.21
CA GLY A 8 -20.08 3.07 4.03
C GLY A 8 -19.15 3.91 4.89
N TYR A 9 -18.62 5.03 4.39
CA TYR A 9 -17.54 5.78 5.07
C TYR A 9 -17.95 6.35 6.43
N HIS A 10 -19.20 6.76 6.61
CA HIS A 10 -19.66 7.36 7.86
C HIS A 10 -19.99 6.34 8.96
N ASN A 11 -20.32 5.10 8.59
CA ASN A 11 -20.56 4.03 9.56
C ASN A 11 -19.25 3.41 10.06
N ASP A 12 -18.23 3.34 9.20
CA ASP A 12 -16.88 2.89 9.60
C ASP A 12 -16.24 3.84 10.62
N PHE A 13 -16.51 5.14 10.51
CA PHE A 13 -15.97 6.15 11.43
C PHE A 13 -16.63 6.17 12.82
N LYS A 14 -17.89 5.72 12.93
CA LYS A 14 -18.67 5.76 14.19
C LYS A 14 -18.56 4.49 15.04
N LEU A 15 -18.17 3.36 14.47
CA LEU A 15 -18.15 2.06 15.15
C LEU A 15 -16.87 1.77 15.97
N SER A 16 -15.96 2.74 16.11
CA SER A 16 -14.63 2.49 16.67
C SER A 16 -14.14 3.63 17.57
N GLN A 17 -14.61 3.62 18.81
CA GLN A 17 -14.04 4.42 19.92
C GLN A 17 -12.79 3.79 20.56
N ARG A 18 -12.27 2.71 19.99
CA ARG A 18 -10.91 2.21 20.26
C ARG A 18 -9.98 2.76 19.18
N SER A 19 -8.68 2.89 19.42
CA SER A 19 -7.69 3.12 18.36
C SER A 19 -7.74 1.93 17.40
N TRP A 20 -8.64 1.98 16.43
CA TRP A 20 -8.76 1.04 15.32
C TRP A 20 -7.73 1.47 14.28
N GLY A 21 -6.47 1.38 14.69
CA GLY A 21 -5.32 1.69 13.87
C GLY A 21 -4.35 0.54 14.00
N PHE A 22 -3.83 0.08 12.86
CA PHE A 22 -2.63 -0.73 12.85
C PHE A 22 -1.46 0.24 12.87
N ASN A 23 -0.59 0.16 13.87
CA ASN A 23 0.65 0.91 13.81
C ASN A 23 1.55 0.21 12.81
N LEU A 24 1.96 0.92 11.76
CA LEU A 24 2.91 0.39 10.77
C LEU A 24 4.26 0.05 11.42
N GLU A 25 4.56 0.68 12.55
CA GLU A 25 5.73 0.42 13.38
C GLU A 25 5.70 -0.98 14.02
N ASP A 26 4.51 -1.57 14.20
CA ASP A 26 4.29 -2.88 14.82
C ASP A 26 4.28 -4.03 13.79
N ILE A 27 4.61 -3.78 12.51
CA ILE A 27 4.64 -4.82 11.47
C ILE A 27 5.71 -5.87 11.81
N ASN A 28 5.25 -7.05 12.23
CA ASN A 28 6.07 -8.24 12.44
C ASN A 28 5.85 -9.24 11.30
N ALA A 29 6.36 -8.91 10.12
CA ALA A 29 6.27 -9.73 8.92
C ALA A 29 7.67 -10.15 8.42
N ASN A 30 7.70 -11.20 7.58
CA ASN A 30 8.81 -11.51 6.68
C ASN A 30 9.19 -10.28 5.84
N PRO A 31 10.36 -10.25 5.17
CA PRO A 31 10.71 -9.18 4.24
C PRO A 31 9.56 -8.92 3.26
N ILE A 32 9.20 -7.65 3.10
CA ILE A 32 8.14 -7.19 2.21
C ILE A 32 8.79 -6.48 1.04
N ARG A 33 8.48 -6.89 -0.19
CA ARG A 33 8.79 -6.10 -1.39
C ARG A 33 7.55 -5.35 -1.84
N TRP A 34 7.64 -4.02 -1.87
CA TRP A 34 6.55 -3.13 -2.26
C TRP A 34 6.92 -2.44 -3.58
N TYR A 35 6.16 -2.69 -4.64
CA TYR A 35 6.23 -1.91 -5.88
C TYR A 35 5.12 -0.85 -5.97
N HIS A 36 5.47 0.37 -6.34
CA HIS A 36 4.51 1.47 -6.53
C HIS A 36 4.69 2.16 -7.88
N GLY A 37 3.60 2.42 -8.59
CA GLY A 37 3.63 3.16 -9.86
C GLY A 37 3.80 4.66 -9.66
N THR A 38 4.64 5.33 -10.45
CA THR A 38 4.87 6.78 -10.27
C THR A 38 3.68 7.65 -10.66
N VAL A 39 2.75 7.13 -11.46
CA VAL A 39 1.54 7.84 -11.91
C VAL A 39 0.26 7.20 -11.37
N ASP A 40 0.36 6.38 -10.32
CA ASP A 40 -0.81 5.83 -9.61
C ASP A 40 -1.65 6.97 -9.01
N THR A 41 -2.93 7.03 -9.39
CA THR A 41 -3.89 8.05 -8.95
C THR A 41 -4.76 7.60 -7.79
N ASN A 42 -4.75 6.31 -7.42
CA ASN A 42 -5.43 5.80 -6.23
C ASN A 42 -4.64 6.15 -4.97
N THR A 43 -3.31 6.14 -5.05
CA THR A 43 -2.42 6.56 -3.96
C THR A 43 -1.16 7.19 -4.54
N SER A 44 -0.83 8.40 -4.08
CA SER A 44 0.34 9.12 -4.55
C SER A 44 1.64 8.39 -4.20
N CYS A 45 2.61 8.45 -5.11
CA CYS A 45 3.92 7.81 -4.91
C CYS A 45 4.67 8.37 -3.69
N GLU A 46 4.48 9.65 -3.37
CA GLU A 46 5.04 10.27 -2.18
C GLU A 46 4.45 9.72 -0.89
N ALA A 47 3.12 9.57 -0.82
CA ALA A 47 2.45 9.00 0.34
C ALA A 47 2.84 7.53 0.56
N ALA A 48 2.92 6.74 -0.52
CA ALA A 48 3.38 5.36 -0.46
C ALA A 48 4.83 5.25 0.06
N ARG A 49 5.75 6.11 -0.44
CA ARG A 49 7.14 6.17 0.03
C ARG A 49 7.23 6.55 1.51
N ALA A 50 6.49 7.58 1.94
CA ALA A 50 6.48 8.01 3.33
C ALA A 50 5.95 6.90 4.26
N THR A 51 4.93 6.17 3.81
CA THR A 51 4.38 5.01 4.53
C THR A 51 5.43 3.91 4.71
N ALA A 52 6.14 3.55 3.64
CA ALA A 52 7.20 2.54 3.70
C ALA A 52 8.36 2.98 4.61
N GLN A 53 8.71 4.26 4.61
CA GLN A 53 9.74 4.83 5.51
C GLN A 53 9.30 4.78 6.98
N LEU A 54 8.04 5.11 7.27
CA LEU A 54 7.48 5.04 8.61
C LEU A 54 7.48 3.59 9.14
N ALA A 55 7.04 2.64 8.32
CA ALA A 55 7.08 1.22 8.66
C ALA A 55 8.53 0.74 8.92
N ASN A 56 9.48 1.21 8.10
CA ASN A 56 10.90 0.86 8.23
C ASN A 56 11.61 1.50 9.44
N ARG A 57 10.96 2.40 10.19
CA ARG A 57 11.59 3.15 11.30
C ARG A 57 12.13 2.24 12.40
N TYR A 58 11.45 1.13 12.68
CA TYR A 58 11.83 0.19 13.75
C TYR A 58 12.37 -1.13 13.21
N ARG A 59 11.87 -1.57 12.06
CA ARG A 59 12.34 -2.77 11.37
C ARG A 59 12.49 -2.47 9.90
N ARG A 60 13.73 -2.51 9.40
CA ARG A 60 14.04 -2.31 7.98
C ARG A 60 13.64 -3.53 7.15
N ASN A 61 12.36 -3.85 7.11
CA ASN A 61 11.82 -5.05 6.47
C ASN A 61 11.07 -4.77 5.15
N ILE A 62 10.89 -3.51 4.76
CA ILE A 62 10.24 -3.14 3.50
C ILE A 62 11.27 -2.66 2.46
N ASP A 63 11.39 -3.40 1.34
CA ASP A 63 12.08 -3.00 0.11
C ASP A 63 11.08 -2.25 -0.80
N TYR A 64 11.09 -0.92 -0.72
CA TYR A 64 10.20 -0.05 -1.51
C TYR A 64 10.83 0.31 -2.86
N ARG A 65 10.11 0.01 -3.94
CA ARG A 65 10.55 0.23 -5.32
C ARG A 65 9.50 1.01 -6.11
N THR A 66 9.92 2.10 -6.74
CA THR A 66 9.07 2.84 -7.68
C THR A 66 9.23 2.30 -9.09
N VAL A 67 8.14 2.28 -9.85
CA VAL A 67 8.13 1.89 -11.25
C VAL A 67 7.60 3.04 -12.08
N GLU A 68 8.48 3.60 -12.91
CA GLU A 68 8.21 4.78 -13.70
C GLU A 68 7.10 4.54 -14.73
N GLY A 69 6.20 5.53 -14.86
CA GLY A 69 5.15 5.55 -15.88
C GLY A 69 4.01 4.56 -15.67
N LEU A 70 3.99 3.81 -14.57
CA LEU A 70 2.90 2.89 -14.27
C LEU A 70 1.86 3.52 -13.34
N ASP A 71 0.59 3.24 -13.66
CA ASP A 71 -0.57 3.52 -12.83
C ASP A 71 -0.97 2.28 -12.00
N HIS A 72 -2.12 2.36 -11.35
CA HIS A 72 -2.65 1.29 -10.50
C HIS A 72 -2.85 -0.05 -11.24
N GLY A 73 -3.33 -0.02 -12.48
CA GLY A 73 -3.54 -1.25 -13.26
C GLY A 73 -2.25 -1.78 -13.88
N GLY A 74 -1.39 -0.88 -14.34
CA GLY A 74 -0.10 -1.18 -14.93
C GLY A 74 0.82 -1.90 -13.95
N ILE A 75 0.86 -1.47 -12.69
CA ILE A 75 1.72 -2.10 -11.68
C ILE A 75 1.30 -3.56 -11.39
N GLN A 76 0.00 -3.82 -11.27
CA GLN A 76 -0.55 -5.15 -10.98
C GLN A 76 -0.19 -6.16 -12.07
N THR A 77 -0.26 -5.74 -13.33
CA THR A 77 0.00 -6.62 -14.48
C THR A 77 1.50 -6.78 -14.75
N LYS A 78 2.28 -5.70 -14.72
CA LYS A 78 3.70 -5.73 -15.10
C LYS A 78 4.61 -6.32 -14.04
N LYS A 79 4.23 -6.29 -12.76
CA LYS A 79 5.04 -6.85 -11.65
C LYS A 79 4.63 -8.24 -11.20
N ALA A 80 3.54 -8.79 -11.74
CA ALA A 80 3.08 -10.14 -11.38
C ALA A 80 4.18 -11.21 -11.53
N LEU A 81 4.90 -11.25 -12.67
CA LEU A 81 5.96 -12.25 -12.89
C LEU A 81 7.16 -12.06 -11.96
N GLU A 82 7.56 -10.81 -11.68
CA GLU A 82 8.68 -10.50 -10.78
C GLU A 82 8.35 -10.87 -9.34
N VAL A 83 7.10 -10.65 -8.90
CA VAL A 83 6.61 -11.11 -7.60
C VAL A 83 6.67 -12.62 -7.48
N LEU A 84 6.20 -13.36 -8.51
CA LEU A 84 6.26 -14.82 -8.52
C LEU A 84 7.70 -15.36 -8.46
N HIS A 85 8.64 -14.69 -9.12
CA HIS A 85 10.05 -15.07 -9.06
C HIS A 85 10.61 -14.87 -7.65
N TRP A 86 10.39 -13.70 -7.05
CA TRP A 86 10.86 -13.38 -5.70
C TRP A 86 10.27 -14.31 -4.63
N MET A 87 9.02 -14.74 -4.75
CA MET A 87 8.40 -15.66 -3.79
C MET A 87 8.95 -17.10 -3.86
N ARG A 88 9.67 -17.47 -4.92
CA ARG A 88 10.29 -18.79 -5.05
C ARG A 88 11.67 -18.88 -4.42
N GLU A 89 12.32 -17.74 -4.18
CA GLU A 89 13.63 -17.62 -3.52
C GLU A 89 13.48 -17.69 -2.00
#